data_AF-A0A9D9XQM5-F1
#
_entry.id   AF-A0A9D9XQM5-F1
#
_cell.length_a   1.000
_cell.length_b   1.000
_cell.length_c   1.000
_cell.angle_alpha   90.00
_cell.angle_beta   90.00
_cell.angle_gamma   90.00
#
_symmetry.space_group_name_H-M   'P 1'
#
loop_
_entity.id
_entity.type
_entity.pdbx_description
1 polymer ?
#
loop_
_entity_poly.entity_id
_entity_poly.type
_entity_poly.pdbx_seq_one_letter_code
_entity_poly.pdbx_strand_id
1 'polypeptide(L)'
;MTDEDAGHREKRWTHHLEEIDLEIAKLATLCKIPLLDPGVIERVLKKDTLVCGTQNPRAFDKLRSLLMMHYSVRDKAVVAMGEAETMKIVTEIVARLRERVGDKLGGSSA
;
A
#
# COMPACT_ATOMS: atom_id res chain seq x y z
N MET A 1 -0.07 -27.54 14.25
CA MET A 1 0.30 -26.11 14.19
C MET A 1 -0.29 -25.49 15.44
N THR A 2 0.55 -25.09 16.39
CA THR A 2 0.13 -24.53 17.68
C THR A 2 -0.34 -23.08 17.48
N ASP A 3 -1.22 -22.57 18.35
CA ASP A 3 -1.71 -21.18 18.28
C ASP A 3 -0.58 -20.14 18.32
N GLU A 4 0.53 -20.45 18.98
CA GLU A 4 1.71 -19.58 19.06
C GLU A 4 2.38 -19.36 17.69
N ASP A 5 2.44 -20.38 16.83
CA ASP A 5 3.02 -20.27 15.48
C ASP A 5 2.16 -19.41 14.56
N ALA A 6 0.83 -19.48 14.73
CA ALA A 6 -0.11 -18.67 13.95
C ALA A 6 0.02 -17.18 14.30
N GLY A 7 0.09 -16.84 15.58
CA GLY A 7 0.23 -15.44 16.03
C GLY A 7 1.57 -14.80 15.63
N HIS A 8 2.67 -15.56 15.61
CA HIS A 8 3.96 -15.05 15.13
C HIS A 8 3.95 -14.81 13.61
N ARG A 9 3.27 -15.68 12.86
CA ARG A 9 3.12 -15.54 11.41
C ARG A 9 2.30 -14.30 11.06
N GLU A 10 1.18 -14.08 11.74
CA GLU A 10 0.33 -12.89 11.56
C GLU A 10 1.12 -11.60 11.80
N LYS A 11 1.80 -11.48 12.94
CA LYS A 11 2.64 -10.31 13.26
C LYS A 11 3.70 -10.03 12.19
N ARG A 12 4.33 -11.07 11.66
CA ARG A 12 5.34 -10.94 10.60
C ARG A 12 4.74 -10.39 9.31
N TRP A 13 3.56 -10.88 8.91
CA TRP A 13 2.87 -10.38 7.72
C TRP A 13 2.39 -8.95 7.90
N THR A 14 1.84 -8.62 9.07
CA THR A 14 1.42 -7.24 9.41
C THR A 14 2.60 -6.27 9.32
N HIS A 15 3.73 -6.60 9.94
CA HIS A 15 4.93 -5.77 9.87
C HIS A 15 5.41 -5.58 8.43
N HIS A 16 5.46 -6.66 7.65
CA HIS A 16 5.96 -6.60 6.28
C HIS A 16 5.05 -5.78 5.35
N LEU A 17 3.72 -5.94 5.47
CA LEU A 17 2.76 -5.12 4.72
C LEU A 17 2.85 -3.65 5.15
N GLU A 18 2.96 -3.37 6.46
CA GLU A 18 3.06 -2.01 6.97
C GLU A 18 4.32 -1.27 6.46
N GLU A 19 5.47 -1.93 6.39
CA GLU A 19 6.70 -1.34 5.83
C GLU A 19 6.53 -0.95 4.36
N ILE A 20 5.91 -1.81 3.55
CA ILE A 20 5.66 -1.55 2.13
C ILE A 20 4.71 -0.37 1.96
N ASP A 21 3.60 -0.40 2.70
CA ASP A 21 2.54 0.61 2.60
C ASP A 21 3.02 2.00 3.09
N LEU A 22 3.87 2.04 4.12
CA LEU A 22 4.50 3.29 4.58
C LEU A 22 5.40 3.92 3.50
N GLU A 23 6.21 3.11 2.83
CA GLU A 23 7.07 3.62 1.76
C GLU A 23 6.26 4.03 0.52
N ILE A 24 5.18 3.32 0.19
CA ILE A 24 4.19 3.72 -0.83
C ILE A 24 3.62 5.09 -0.49
N ALA A 25 3.09 5.27 0.73
CA ALA A 25 2.47 6.51 1.16
C ALA A 25 3.45 7.69 1.13
N LYS A 26 4.70 7.47 1.56
CA LYS A 26 5.76 8.47 1.52
C LYS A 26 6.09 8.91 0.09
N LEU A 27 6.26 7.96 -0.84
CA LEU A 27 6.58 8.28 -2.23
C LEU A 27 5.41 8.93 -2.95
N ALA A 28 4.18 8.48 -2.69
CA ALA A 28 2.97 9.11 -3.22
C ALA A 28 2.84 10.55 -2.75
N THR A 29 3.09 10.81 -1.46
CA THR A 29 3.11 12.16 -0.89
C THR A 29 4.19 13.03 -1.54
N LEU A 30 5.40 12.48 -1.73
CA LEU A 30 6.52 13.18 -2.37
C LEU A 30 6.20 13.57 -3.83
N CYS A 31 5.58 12.66 -4.58
CA CYS A 31 5.17 12.86 -5.97
C CYS A 31 3.83 13.61 -6.12
N LYS A 32 3.16 13.93 -5.01
CA LYS A 32 1.79 14.48 -4.97
C LYS A 32 0.80 13.65 -5.81
N ILE A 33 0.84 12.33 -5.64
CA ILE A 33 -0.04 11.39 -6.33
C ILE A 33 -1.20 11.03 -5.40
N PRO A 34 -2.46 11.33 -5.76
CA PRO A 34 -3.61 10.96 -4.95
C PRO A 34 -3.96 9.48 -5.17
N LEU A 35 -3.16 8.57 -4.63
CA LEU A 35 -3.26 7.12 -4.87
C LEU A 35 -4.64 6.52 -4.61
N LEU A 36 -5.39 7.06 -3.66
CA LEU A 36 -6.69 6.54 -3.24
C LEU A 36 -7.85 7.10 -4.09
N ASP A 37 -7.56 8.02 -5.01
CA ASP A 37 -8.55 8.45 -5.99
C ASP A 37 -8.81 7.34 -7.01
N PRO A 38 -10.07 7.16 -7.47
CA PRO A 38 -10.43 6.13 -8.42
C PRO A 38 -9.56 6.18 -9.69
N GLY A 39 -8.97 5.04 -10.07
CA GLY A 39 -8.20 4.90 -11.31
C GLY A 39 -6.73 5.34 -11.23
N VAL A 40 -6.27 5.95 -10.12
CA VAL A 40 -4.90 6.46 -10.03
C VAL A 40 -3.87 5.33 -9.91
N ILE A 41 -4.15 4.29 -9.13
CA ILE A 41 -3.27 3.12 -9.00
C ILE A 41 -3.04 2.47 -10.38
N GLU A 42 -4.10 2.29 -11.17
CA GLU A 42 -4.03 1.70 -12.51
C GLU A 42 -3.15 2.54 -13.45
N ARG A 43 -3.27 3.87 -13.37
CA ARG A 43 -2.44 4.81 -14.14
C ARG A 43 -0.96 4.74 -13.73
N VAL A 44 -0.67 4.69 -12.42
CA VAL A 44 0.70 4.48 -11.91
C VAL A 44 1.29 3.16 -12.43
N LEU A 45 0.53 2.07 -12.37
CA LEU A 45 0.95 0.75 -12.88
C LEU A 45 1.22 0.76 -14.40
N LYS A 46 0.45 1.54 -15.17
CA LYS A 46 0.65 1.79 -16.60
C LYS A 46 1.78 2.77 -16.93
N LYS A 47 2.53 3.24 -15.92
CA LYS A 47 3.58 4.27 -16.06
C LYS A 47 3.08 5.62 -16.59
N ASP A 48 1.81 5.96 -16.37
CA ASP A 48 1.29 7.27 -16.73
C ASP A 48 1.80 8.34 -15.74
N THR A 49 2.85 9.07 -16.14
CA THR A 49 3.46 10.11 -15.29
C THR A 49 2.59 11.37 -15.14
N LEU A 50 1.49 11.50 -15.90
CA LEU A 50 0.58 12.65 -15.80
C LEU A 50 -0.22 12.68 -14.49
N VAL A 51 -0.17 11.61 -13.69
CA VAL A 51 -0.73 11.58 -12.33
C VAL A 51 0.15 12.28 -11.29
N CYS A 52 1.40 12.60 -11.64
CA CYS A 52 2.33 13.23 -10.71
C CYS A 52 2.10 14.74 -10.65
N GLY A 53 1.93 15.29 -9.45
CA GLY A 53 1.93 16.74 -9.23
C GLY A 53 3.33 17.36 -9.18
N THR A 54 4.39 16.54 -9.17
CA THR A 54 5.79 16.98 -9.25
C THR A 54 6.61 16.08 -10.18
N GLN A 55 7.57 16.65 -10.90
CA GLN A 55 8.47 15.87 -11.76
C GLN A 55 9.55 15.19 -10.92
N ASN A 56 9.34 13.92 -10.57
CA ASN A 56 10.35 13.05 -9.96
C ASN A 56 10.26 11.62 -10.51
N PRO A 57 10.84 11.36 -11.69
CA PRO A 57 10.74 10.06 -12.37
C PRO A 57 11.26 8.90 -11.52
N ARG A 58 12.35 9.11 -10.78
CA ARG A 58 12.95 8.09 -9.91
C ARG A 58 12.03 7.68 -8.77
N ALA A 59 11.38 8.65 -8.12
CA ALA A 59 10.43 8.37 -7.05
C ALA A 59 9.17 7.68 -7.60
N PHE A 60 8.71 8.07 -8.80
CA PHE A 60 7.58 7.44 -9.47
C PHE A 60 7.85 5.97 -9.83
N ASP A 61 9.01 5.67 -10.43
CA ASP A 61 9.38 4.29 -10.76
C ASP A 61 9.51 3.41 -9.51
N LYS A 62 10.05 3.97 -8.42
CA LYS A 62 10.11 3.29 -7.13
C LYS A 62 8.72 3.02 -6.56
N LEU A 63 7.83 4.01 -6.60
CA LEU A 63 6.44 3.89 -6.14
C LEU A 63 5.71 2.77 -6.90
N ARG A 64 5.81 2.77 -8.22
CA ARG A 64 5.21 1.74 -9.08
C ARG A 64 5.74 0.35 -8.74
N SER A 65 7.04 0.22 -8.52
CA SER A 65 7.67 -1.05 -8.16
C SER A 65 7.16 -1.56 -6.80
N LEU A 66 6.97 -0.66 -5.83
CA LEU A 66 6.40 -1.01 -4.52
C LEU A 66 4.93 -1.40 -4.61
N LEU A 67 4.11 -0.74 -5.45
CA LEU A 67 2.73 -1.16 -5.68
C LEU A 67 2.66 -2.59 -6.24
N MET A 68 3.53 -2.94 -7.19
CA MET A 68 3.63 -4.31 -7.72
C MET A 68 4.05 -5.30 -6.63
N MET A 69 5.02 -4.92 -5.78
CA MET A 69 5.45 -5.73 -4.66
C MET A 69 4.32 -5.95 -3.64
N HIS A 70 3.56 -4.90 -3.31
CA HIS A 70 2.41 -4.98 -2.42
C HIS A 70 1.40 -6.03 -2.89
N TYR A 71 1.03 -6.03 -4.19
CA TYR A 71 0.13 -7.05 -4.73
C TYR A 71 0.69 -8.47 -4.56
N SER A 72 1.96 -8.69 -4.89
CA SER A 72 2.59 -10.02 -4.73
C SER A 72 2.67 -10.46 -3.27
N VAL A 73 2.98 -9.55 -2.35
CA VAL A 73 3.04 -9.84 -0.91
C VAL A 73 1.65 -10.13 -0.36
N ARG A 74 0.64 -9.37 -0.76
CA ARG A 74 -0.77 -9.61 -0.40
C ARG A 74 -1.22 -10.99 -0.86
N ASP A 75 -0.94 -11.38 -2.11
CA ASP A 75 -1.33 -12.70 -2.62
C ASP A 75 -0.66 -13.84 -1.83
N LYS A 76 0.61 -13.67 -1.41
CA LYS A 76 1.28 -14.62 -0.52
C LYS A 76 0.67 -14.65 0.89
N ALA A 77 0.26 -13.50 1.42
CA ALA A 77 -0.41 -13.41 2.71
C ALA A 77 -1.78 -14.12 2.68
N VAL A 78 -2.55 -13.97 1.60
CA VAL A 78 -3.82 -14.69 1.38
C VAL A 78 -3.59 -16.20 1.39
N VAL A 79 -2.55 -16.69 0.71
CA VAL A 79 -2.19 -18.12 0.73
C VAL A 79 -1.78 -18.60 2.14
N ALA A 80 -1.13 -17.75 2.93
CA ALA A 80 -0.58 -18.13 4.23
C ALA A 80 -1.57 -18.00 5.41
N MET A 81 -2.51 -17.07 5.35
CA MET A 81 -3.40 -16.70 6.47
C MET A 81 -4.89 -16.67 6.09
N GLY A 82 -5.21 -16.75 4.80
CA GLY A 82 -6.57 -16.56 4.30
C GLY A 82 -6.88 -15.11 3.92
N GLU A 83 -7.89 -14.95 3.07
CA GLU A 83 -8.29 -13.66 2.50
C GLU A 83 -8.84 -12.71 3.57
N ALA A 84 -9.72 -13.19 4.45
CA ALA A 84 -10.37 -12.36 5.47
C ALA A 84 -9.34 -11.70 6.41
N GLU A 85 -8.37 -12.46 6.92
CA GLU A 85 -7.34 -11.91 7.82
C GLU A 85 -6.41 -10.95 7.08
N THR A 86 -6.02 -11.29 5.84
CA THR A 86 -5.18 -10.41 5.02
C THR A 86 -5.86 -9.07 4.76
N MET A 87 -7.15 -9.09 4.41
CA MET A 87 -7.92 -7.87 4.13
C MET A 87 -8.12 -7.02 5.39
N LYS A 88 -8.29 -7.64 6.56
CA LYS A 88 -8.35 -6.93 7.84
C LYS A 88 -7.04 -6.20 8.12
N ILE A 89 -5.89 -6.88 7.98
CA ILE A 89 -4.56 -6.29 8.17
C ILE A 89 -4.35 -5.10 7.23
N VAL A 90 -4.63 -5.27 5.93
CA VAL A 90 -4.49 -4.19 4.93
C VAL A 90 -5.39 -3.01 5.27
N THR A 91 -6.64 -3.25 5.67
CA THR A 91 -7.59 -2.20 6.04
C THR A 91 -7.10 -1.39 7.24
N GLU A 92 -6.60 -2.05 8.28
CA GLU A 92 -6.04 -1.40 9.45
C GLU A 92 -4.79 -0.58 9.12
N ILE A 93 -3.90 -1.08 8.26
CA ILE A 93 -2.72 -0.34 7.80
C ILE A 93 -3.13 0.91 7.02
N VAL A 94 -4.06 0.78 6.07
CA VAL A 94 -4.58 1.92 5.29
C VAL A 94 -5.23 2.96 6.19
N ALA A 95 -6.00 2.54 7.20
CA ALA A 95 -6.59 3.45 8.18
C ALA A 95 -5.51 4.24 8.95
N ARG A 96 -4.49 3.55 9.48
CA ARG A 96 -3.35 4.20 10.16
C ARG A 96 -2.59 5.17 9.25
N LEU A 97 -2.45 4.83 7.96
CA LEU A 97 -1.82 5.71 6.98
C LEU A 97 -2.65 6.96 6.71
N ARG A 98 -3.98 6.82 6.58
CA ARG A 98 -4.89 7.97 6.42
C ARG A 98 -4.78 8.92 7.61
N GLU A 99 -4.72 8.39 8.84
CA GLU A 99 -4.52 9.22 10.04
C GLU A 99 -3.20 10.00 10.02
N ARG A 100 -2.11 9.38 9.56
CA ARG A 100 -0.77 10.00 9.55
C ARG A 100 -0.55 10.98 8.39
N VAL A 101 -1.10 10.66 7.22
CA VAL A 101 -0.81 11.35 5.96
C VAL A 101 -1.92 12.35 5.59
N GLY A 102 -3.12 12.17 6.17
CA GLY A 102 -4.32 12.97 5.89
C GLY A 102 -4.80 12.76 4.45
N ASP A 103 -5.45 13.78 3.90
CA ASP A 103 -6.04 13.75 2.56
C ASP A 103 -5.02 13.76 1.40
N LYS A 104 -3.70 13.78 1.69
CA LYS A 104 -2.65 13.87 0.65
C LYS A 104 -2.61 12.65 -0.28
N LEU A 105 -3.22 11.54 0.12
CA LEU A 105 -3.36 10.35 -0.71
C LEU A 105 -4.68 10.33 -1.51
N GLY A 106 -5.55 11.34 -1.38
CA GLY A 106 -6.88 11.34 -1.98
C GLY A 106 -7.88 10.45 -1.24
N GLY A 107 -9.04 10.21 -1.85
CA GLY A 107 -10.05 9.31 -1.28
C GLY A 107 -10.86 9.87 -0.10
N SER A 108 -10.90 11.20 0.05
CA SER A 108 -11.89 11.89 0.88
C SER A 108 -13.18 11.96 0.07
N SER A 109 -14.23 11.27 0.52
CA SER A 109 -15.58 11.63 0.09
C SER A 109 -15.83 13.07 0.54
N ALA A 110 -16.22 13.92 -0.41
CA ALA A 110 -17.08 15.05 -0.08
C ALA A 110 -18.39 14.53 0.54
#